data_AF-A0AAJ1IIN6-F1
#
_entry.id   AF-A0AAJ1IIN6-F1
#
_cell.length_a   1.000
_cell.length_b   1.000
_cell.length_c   1.000
_cell.angle_alpha   90.00
_cell.angle_beta   90.00
_cell.angle_gamma   90.00
#
_symmetry.space_group_name_H-M   'P 1'
#
loop_
_entity.id
_entity.type
_entity.pdbx_description
1 polymer ?
#
loop_
_entity_poly.entity_id
_entity_poly.type
_entity_poly.pdbx_seq_one_letter_code
_entity_poly.pdbx_strand_id
1 'polypeptide(L)'
;MLIREGSYKQLDSVIIENEIIRAEIVPSSGARTASLIYKPENAELLWQNESAEHAPVKYAQNFPEGEKSGFDEMFPTINECVYPDYPWEGTMLPDHGEVWALPWQKEIQPDAAIFTVHGMRLPYSFSKRVRLEDAVLKTVYRLENHSPYSMLFLYAAHPLFNVEPGDRIEVPANLDEFRNAVPSIALPEYGSLHSWSDEFAVMPDQSPDGYKKYYFTGENTEGWCALHRAALGLEIRMSVSAKQLPFLGIWMNEGGWDKQFNLALEPASAPMDDLPAARKFGAESVIAPNEVIEWNLDIQLN
;
A
#
# COMPACT_ATOMS: atom_id res chain seq x y z
N MET A 1 -3.02 24.69 -5.67
CA MET A 1 -2.96 23.66 -4.61
C MET A 1 -3.26 24.30 -3.28
N LEU A 2 -4.03 23.63 -2.43
CA LEU A 2 -4.40 24.03 -1.08
C LEU A 2 -4.12 22.88 -0.11
N ILE A 3 -3.50 23.17 1.03
CA ILE A 3 -3.31 22.23 2.14
C ILE A 3 -3.95 22.82 3.38
N ARG A 4 -4.79 22.05 4.05
CA ARG A 4 -5.48 22.49 5.28
C ARG A 4 -5.86 21.30 6.15
N GLU A 5 -6.22 21.62 7.39
CA GLU A 5 -6.85 20.64 8.28
C GLU A 5 -8.30 20.37 7.85
N GLY A 6 -8.74 19.13 8.08
CA GLY A 6 -10.09 18.66 7.81
C GLY A 6 -10.57 17.71 8.89
N SER A 7 -11.69 17.04 8.61
CA SER A 7 -12.14 15.92 9.42
C SER A 7 -12.67 14.80 8.53
N TYR A 8 -12.16 13.59 8.76
CA TYR A 8 -12.60 12.37 8.10
C TYR A 8 -13.19 11.44 9.16
N LYS A 9 -14.49 11.14 9.05
CA LYS A 9 -15.22 10.27 9.98
C LYS A 9 -14.86 10.54 11.46
N GLN A 10 -15.03 11.80 11.86
CA GLN A 10 -14.79 12.33 13.21
C GLN A 10 -13.32 12.34 13.69
N LEU A 11 -12.36 11.98 12.83
CA LEU A 11 -10.94 12.12 13.10
C LEU A 11 -10.38 13.39 12.44
N ASP A 12 -9.35 13.98 13.05
CA ASP A 12 -8.60 15.07 12.45
C ASP A 12 -7.86 14.57 11.20
N SER A 13 -7.99 15.31 10.11
CA SER A 13 -7.36 14.96 8.83
C SER A 13 -6.55 16.13 8.26
N VAL A 14 -5.77 15.83 7.22
CA VAL A 14 -5.12 16.81 6.36
C VAL A 14 -5.65 16.62 4.94
N ILE A 15 -6.21 17.69 4.37
CA ILE A 15 -6.71 17.71 3.00
C ILE A 15 -5.68 18.41 2.12
N ILE A 16 -5.29 17.76 1.03
CA ILE A 16 -4.40 18.30 -0.02
C ILE A 16 -5.20 18.26 -1.32
N GLU A 17 -5.43 19.41 -1.95
CA GLU A 17 -6.22 19.46 -3.18
C GLU A 17 -5.80 20.53 -4.20
N ASN A 18 -6.17 20.31 -5.45
CA ASN A 18 -6.14 21.28 -6.55
C ASN A 18 -7.41 21.11 -7.41
N GLU A 19 -7.44 21.57 -8.66
CA GLU A 19 -8.63 21.44 -9.51
C GLU A 19 -8.96 20.00 -9.95
N ILE A 20 -7.99 19.08 -9.85
CA ILE A 20 -8.09 17.70 -10.36
C ILE A 20 -8.21 16.69 -9.23
N ILE A 21 -7.39 16.83 -8.18
CA ILE A 21 -7.27 15.84 -7.11
C ILE A 21 -7.69 16.46 -5.77
N ARG A 22 -8.39 15.68 -4.95
CA ARG A 22 -8.49 15.90 -3.51
C ARG A 22 -8.08 14.63 -2.77
N ALA A 23 -6.98 14.69 -2.02
CA ALA A 23 -6.56 13.63 -1.12
C ALA A 23 -6.82 14.05 0.34
N GLU A 24 -7.24 13.10 1.17
CA GLU A 24 -7.46 13.32 2.60
C GLU A 24 -6.75 12.25 3.43
N ILE A 25 -5.91 12.69 4.35
CA ILE A 25 -4.98 11.86 5.09
C ILE A 25 -5.28 11.93 6.59
N VAL A 26 -5.31 10.78 7.27
CA VAL A 26 -5.66 10.66 8.69
C VAL A 26 -4.41 10.36 9.53
N PRO A 27 -3.70 11.38 10.06
CA PRO A 27 -2.46 11.17 10.81
C PRO A 27 -2.60 10.27 12.04
N SER A 28 -3.75 10.29 12.74
CA SER A 28 -3.97 9.45 13.93
C SER A 28 -4.11 7.95 13.63
N SER A 29 -4.25 7.56 12.36
CA SER A 29 -4.42 6.18 11.91
C SER A 29 -3.43 5.88 10.79
N GLY A 30 -2.14 5.81 11.13
CA GLY A 30 -1.07 5.43 10.22
C GLY A 30 -0.73 6.44 9.12
N ALA A 31 -1.17 7.70 9.26
CA ALA A 31 -1.18 8.67 8.17
C ALA A 31 -1.78 8.09 6.87
N ARG A 32 -2.80 7.23 7.00
CA ARG A 32 -3.51 6.64 5.88
C ARG A 32 -4.08 7.70 4.95
N THR A 33 -3.94 7.51 3.65
CA THR A 33 -4.74 8.26 2.67
C THR A 33 -6.13 7.63 2.64
N ALA A 34 -7.08 8.25 3.34
CA ALA A 34 -8.41 7.68 3.56
C ALA A 34 -9.39 7.97 2.40
N SER A 35 -9.09 8.99 1.59
CA SER A 35 -9.87 9.39 0.42
C SER A 35 -8.95 9.95 -0.65
N LEU A 36 -9.24 9.60 -1.91
CA LEU A 36 -8.60 10.15 -3.10
C LEU A 36 -9.68 10.39 -4.16
N ILE A 37 -10.09 11.64 -4.31
CA ILE A 37 -11.16 12.03 -5.23
C ILE A 37 -10.57 12.58 -6.53
N TYR A 38 -11.03 12.01 -7.64
CA TYR A 38 -10.91 12.62 -8.98
C TYR A 38 -12.05 13.61 -9.17
N LYS A 39 -11.73 14.90 -9.09
CA LYS A 39 -12.71 16.00 -9.07
C LYS A 39 -13.49 16.20 -10.36
N PRO A 40 -12.91 16.05 -11.59
CA PRO A 40 -13.65 16.24 -12.83
C PRO A 40 -14.92 15.40 -12.90
N GLU A 41 -14.88 14.17 -12.38
CA GLU A 41 -16.03 13.25 -12.33
C GLU A 41 -16.62 13.10 -10.92
N ASN A 42 -16.11 13.84 -9.94
CA ASN A 42 -16.46 13.71 -8.52
C ASN A 42 -16.45 12.24 -8.03
N ALA A 43 -15.43 11.49 -8.44
CA ALA A 43 -15.32 10.06 -8.17
C ALA A 43 -14.33 9.79 -7.03
N GLU A 44 -14.78 9.06 -6.00
CA GLU A 44 -13.90 8.51 -4.96
C GLU A 44 -13.18 7.27 -5.50
N LEU A 45 -11.85 7.33 -5.55
CA LEU A 45 -11.02 6.29 -6.13
C LEU A 45 -10.61 5.23 -5.11
N LEU A 46 -10.61 5.54 -3.81
CA LEU A 46 -10.26 4.57 -2.77
C LEU A 46 -11.52 3.97 -2.13
N TRP A 47 -11.48 2.66 -1.90
CA TRP A 47 -12.54 1.94 -1.21
C TRP A 47 -12.67 2.42 0.23
N GLN A 48 -13.90 2.63 0.68
CA GLN A 48 -14.24 3.13 2.00
C GLN A 48 -15.20 2.16 2.70
N ASN A 49 -15.04 1.98 4.02
CA ASN A 49 -16.07 1.31 4.80
C ASN A 49 -17.37 2.13 4.78
N GLU A 50 -18.52 1.46 4.67
CA GLU A 50 -19.85 2.10 4.66
C GLU A 50 -20.19 2.83 5.97
N SER A 51 -19.55 2.44 7.07
CA SER A 51 -19.71 3.08 8.37
C SER A 51 -19.41 4.58 8.30
N ALA A 52 -20.29 5.39 8.90
CA ALA A 52 -20.06 6.83 9.05
C ALA A 52 -18.95 7.18 10.06
N GLU A 53 -18.58 6.20 10.90
CA GLU A 53 -17.49 6.30 11.88
C GLU A 53 -16.27 5.50 11.41
N HIS A 54 -15.09 6.03 11.69
CA HIS A 54 -13.82 5.34 11.45
C HIS A 54 -13.66 4.22 12.48
N ALA A 55 -13.38 3.01 12.02
CA ALA A 55 -13.16 1.88 12.90
C ALA A 55 -11.86 2.10 13.71
N PRO A 56 -11.88 1.94 15.04
CA PRO A 56 -10.70 2.14 15.86
C PRO A 56 -9.54 1.26 15.40
N VAL A 57 -8.39 1.88 15.15
CA VAL A 57 -7.14 1.18 14.85
C VAL A 57 -6.23 1.23 16.07
N LYS A 58 -5.77 0.06 16.51
CA LYS A 58 -4.88 -0.07 17.67
C LYS A 58 -3.56 -0.71 17.25
N TYR A 59 -2.49 -0.31 17.93
CA TYR A 59 -1.19 -0.93 17.72
C TYR A 59 -1.23 -2.45 17.96
N ALA A 60 -0.63 -3.21 17.04
CA ALA A 60 -0.59 -4.67 17.03
C ALA A 60 -1.96 -5.38 16.96
N GLN A 61 -3.00 -4.66 16.53
CA GLN A 61 -4.28 -5.27 16.15
C GLN A 61 -4.15 -6.00 14.81
N ASN A 62 -4.92 -7.06 14.61
CA ASN A 62 -5.02 -7.70 13.30
C ASN A 62 -5.75 -6.78 12.31
N PHE A 63 -5.27 -6.68 11.07
CA PHE A 63 -5.86 -5.85 10.04
C PHE A 63 -7.38 -6.09 9.84
N PRO A 64 -7.89 -7.35 9.87
CA PRO A 64 -9.32 -7.63 9.79
C PRO A 64 -10.22 -6.92 10.81
N GLU A 65 -9.65 -6.52 11.95
CA GLU A 65 -10.37 -5.92 13.08
C GLU A 65 -10.31 -4.38 13.08
N GLY A 66 -9.44 -3.79 12.26
CA GLY A 66 -9.27 -2.34 12.13
C GLY A 66 -10.11 -1.72 11.01
N GLU A 67 -9.81 -0.47 10.66
CA GLU A 67 -10.37 0.15 9.46
C GLU A 67 -9.68 -0.46 8.22
N LYS A 68 -10.38 -1.31 7.48
CA LYS A 68 -9.88 -1.96 6.25
C LYS A 68 -10.22 -1.15 4.98
N SER A 69 -9.73 0.07 4.87
CA SER A 69 -10.13 0.98 3.79
C SER A 69 -9.05 2.01 3.46
N GLY A 70 -9.14 2.66 2.31
CA GLY A 70 -8.19 3.68 1.89
C GLY A 70 -6.87 3.07 1.43
N PHE A 71 -5.77 3.78 1.72
CA PHE A 71 -4.41 3.37 1.40
C PHE A 71 -3.54 3.37 2.66
N ASP A 72 -3.23 2.15 3.11
CA ASP A 72 -2.32 1.86 4.22
C ASP A 72 -0.86 1.63 3.77
N GLU A 73 0.06 1.92 4.69
CA GLU A 73 1.49 1.63 4.54
C GLU A 73 1.81 0.36 5.35
N MET A 74 2.24 -0.72 4.68
CA MET A 74 2.62 -1.96 5.36
C MET A 74 4.12 -1.95 5.62
N PHE A 75 4.52 -1.80 6.90
CA PHE A 75 5.93 -1.74 7.31
C PHE A 75 6.08 -2.04 8.81
N PRO A 76 7.08 -2.83 9.28
CA PRO A 76 8.19 -3.43 8.52
C PRO A 76 7.91 -4.87 8.04
N THR A 77 6.67 -5.33 8.06
CA THR A 77 6.22 -6.65 7.57
C THR A 77 4.79 -6.52 7.04
N ILE A 78 4.28 -7.54 6.33
CA ILE A 78 2.87 -7.59 5.88
C ILE A 78 2.08 -8.57 6.75
N ASN A 79 2.55 -9.79 6.93
CA ASN A 79 2.00 -10.74 7.89
C ASN A 79 2.73 -10.63 9.23
N GLU A 80 2.03 -10.98 10.32
CA GLU A 80 2.64 -11.15 11.64
C GLU A 80 3.81 -12.14 11.54
N CYS A 81 4.96 -11.77 12.10
CA CYS A 81 6.14 -12.64 12.08
C CYS A 81 7.08 -12.38 13.25
N VAL A 82 7.95 -13.35 13.52
CA VAL A 82 9.03 -13.20 14.48
C VAL A 82 10.26 -12.68 13.76
N TYR A 83 10.82 -11.58 14.27
CA TYR A 83 12.04 -11.00 13.73
C TYR A 83 13.21 -11.98 13.84
N PRO A 84 13.95 -12.26 12.74
CA PRO A 84 14.87 -13.38 12.70
C PRO A 84 16.31 -13.07 13.13
N ASP A 85 16.68 -11.79 13.27
CA ASP A 85 18.10 -11.39 13.43
C ASP A 85 18.41 -10.69 14.75
N TYR A 86 19.61 -10.96 15.27
CA TYR A 86 20.22 -10.14 16.31
C TYR A 86 20.30 -8.66 15.89
N PRO A 87 20.03 -7.68 16.78
CA PRO A 87 19.76 -7.81 18.22
C PRO A 87 18.27 -7.94 18.58
N TRP A 88 17.37 -7.97 17.60
CA TRP A 88 15.92 -8.02 17.82
C TRP A 88 15.33 -9.42 17.61
N GLU A 89 16.16 -10.45 17.47
CA GLU A 89 15.75 -11.84 17.30
C GLU A 89 14.70 -12.23 18.34
N GLY A 90 13.59 -12.84 17.88
CA GLY A 90 12.49 -13.22 18.76
C GLY A 90 11.45 -12.12 19.01
N THR A 91 11.67 -10.90 18.51
CA THR A 91 10.68 -9.82 18.62
C THR A 91 9.50 -10.09 17.70
N MET A 92 8.28 -10.06 18.25
CA MET A 92 7.06 -10.18 17.45
C MET A 92 6.78 -8.87 16.70
N LEU A 93 6.66 -8.96 15.38
CA LEU A 93 6.21 -7.88 14.51
C LEU A 93 4.74 -8.12 14.13
N PRO A 94 3.86 -7.12 14.29
CA PRO A 94 2.43 -7.29 14.12
C PRO A 94 2.00 -7.44 12.65
N ASP A 95 0.78 -7.93 12.46
CA ASP A 95 0.06 -7.94 11.17
C ASP A 95 -0.02 -6.53 10.56
N HIS A 96 0.26 -6.47 9.25
CA HIS A 96 0.48 -5.26 8.42
C HIS A 96 1.60 -4.33 8.93
N GLY A 97 2.42 -4.83 9.86
CA GLY A 97 3.49 -4.07 10.47
C GLY A 97 2.98 -3.03 11.47
N GLU A 98 3.85 -2.10 11.82
CA GLU A 98 3.61 -1.15 12.90
C GLU A 98 2.94 0.14 12.40
N VAL A 99 3.32 0.60 11.21
CA VAL A 99 3.10 2.00 10.83
C VAL A 99 1.67 2.29 10.39
N TRP A 100 0.90 1.30 9.93
CA TRP A 100 -0.50 1.47 9.54
C TRP A 100 -1.41 1.82 10.73
N ALA A 101 -1.01 1.42 11.94
CA ALA A 101 -1.80 1.57 13.15
C ALA A 101 -1.33 2.69 14.07
N LEU A 102 -0.06 3.10 13.98
CA LEU A 102 0.49 4.14 14.84
C LEU A 102 -0.03 5.53 14.47
N PRO A 103 -0.17 6.46 15.43
CA PRO A 103 -0.39 7.86 15.13
C PRO A 103 0.91 8.50 14.64
N TRP A 104 0.85 9.19 13.50
CA TRP A 104 1.98 9.92 12.92
C TRP A 104 1.91 11.39 13.32
N GLN A 105 3.07 11.98 13.61
CA GLN A 105 3.20 13.42 13.74
C GLN A 105 2.99 14.07 12.37
N LYS A 106 2.22 15.16 12.33
CA LYS A 106 1.93 15.91 11.10
C LYS A 106 2.61 17.28 11.13
N GLU A 107 3.14 17.70 10.00
CA GLU A 107 3.60 19.07 9.73
C GLU A 107 3.02 19.54 8.40
N ILE A 108 2.31 20.67 8.41
CA ILE A 108 1.75 21.29 7.20
C ILE A 108 2.67 22.42 6.77
N GLN A 109 3.21 22.30 5.56
CA GLN A 109 4.01 23.32 4.88
C GLN A 109 3.21 23.94 3.73
N PRO A 110 3.65 25.08 3.16
CA PRO A 110 2.94 25.71 2.05
C PRO A 110 2.82 24.83 0.79
N ASP A 111 3.79 23.93 0.58
CA ASP A 111 3.92 23.11 -0.64
C ASP A 111 3.74 21.61 -0.41
N ALA A 112 3.67 21.14 0.84
CA ALA A 112 3.53 19.73 1.16
C ALA A 112 2.98 19.51 2.59
N ALA A 113 2.47 18.31 2.85
CA ALA A 113 2.26 17.81 4.20
C ALA A 113 3.29 16.71 4.49
N ILE A 114 3.90 16.74 5.67
CA ILE A 114 4.86 15.73 6.12
C ILE A 114 4.23 14.96 7.28
N PHE A 115 4.36 13.65 7.23
CA PHE A 115 3.96 12.76 8.30
C PHE A 115 5.17 11.94 8.75
N THR A 116 5.38 11.82 10.06
CA THR A 116 6.52 11.07 10.64
C THR A 116 6.08 10.17 11.78
N VAL A 117 6.65 8.97 11.84
CA VAL A 117 6.42 7.98 12.90
C VAL A 117 7.74 7.32 13.31
N HIS A 118 7.82 6.84 14.55
CA HIS A 118 8.92 6.01 15.04
C HIS A 118 8.43 4.58 15.26
N GLY A 119 9.28 3.62 14.90
CA GLY A 119 9.02 2.20 15.20
C GLY A 119 8.90 1.95 16.70
N MET A 120 8.02 1.02 17.09
CA MET A 120 7.84 0.64 18.49
C MET A 120 8.73 -0.55 18.87
N ARG A 121 8.88 -1.53 17.97
CA ARG A 121 9.70 -2.73 18.16
C ARG A 121 11.10 -2.58 17.62
N LEU A 122 11.26 -1.86 16.52
CA LEU A 122 12.54 -1.66 15.84
C LEU A 122 12.92 -0.18 15.86
N PRO A 123 14.21 0.15 15.98
CA PRO A 123 14.68 1.53 16.12
C PRO A 123 14.82 2.22 14.75
N TYR A 124 13.69 2.54 14.13
CA TYR A 124 13.65 3.33 12.90
C TYR A 124 12.73 4.55 13.05
N SER A 125 12.89 5.51 12.15
CA SER A 125 11.85 6.47 11.83
C SER A 125 11.41 6.31 10.39
N PHE A 126 10.12 6.41 10.17
CA PHE A 126 9.51 6.35 8.86
C PHE A 126 8.71 7.62 8.63
N SER A 127 8.77 8.17 7.42
CA SER A 127 8.07 9.39 7.09
C SER A 127 7.64 9.41 5.64
N LYS A 128 6.59 10.18 5.35
CA LYS A 128 6.16 10.50 4.00
C LYS A 128 5.87 11.98 3.84
N ARG A 129 6.41 12.57 2.78
CA ARG A 129 6.12 13.94 2.32
C ARG A 129 5.19 13.85 1.13
N VAL A 130 3.98 14.38 1.27
CA VAL A 130 2.91 14.33 0.27
C VAL A 130 2.66 15.72 -0.30
N ARG A 131 2.60 15.82 -1.63
CA ARG A 131 2.24 17.07 -2.33
C ARG A 131 1.47 16.75 -3.62
N LEU A 132 0.82 17.78 -4.17
CA LEU A 132 0.22 17.70 -5.49
C LEU A 132 1.06 18.46 -6.52
N GLU A 133 1.15 17.89 -7.71
CA GLU A 133 1.70 18.53 -8.90
C GLU A 133 0.81 18.13 -10.08
N ASP A 134 0.04 19.07 -10.61
CA ASP A 134 -0.97 18.82 -11.64
C ASP A 134 -1.91 17.65 -11.28
N ALA A 135 -1.99 16.62 -12.11
CA ALA A 135 -2.80 15.42 -11.89
C ALA A 135 -2.04 14.32 -11.12
N VAL A 136 -1.01 14.67 -10.34
CA VAL A 136 -0.15 13.72 -9.62
C VAL A 136 -0.16 13.98 -8.11
N LEU A 137 -0.52 12.95 -7.34
CA LEU A 137 -0.22 12.86 -5.91
C LEU A 137 1.18 12.29 -5.74
N LYS A 138 2.13 13.16 -5.41
CA LYS A 138 3.53 12.80 -5.23
C LYS A 138 3.81 12.50 -3.77
N THR A 139 4.38 11.33 -3.52
CA THR A 139 4.79 10.92 -2.18
C THR A 139 6.26 10.53 -2.17
N VAL A 140 7.03 11.21 -1.32
CA VAL A 140 8.43 10.85 -1.02
C VAL A 140 8.46 10.19 0.33
N TYR A 141 8.88 8.94 0.38
CA TYR A 141 9.09 8.18 1.60
C TYR A 141 10.54 8.27 2.04
N ARG A 142 10.76 8.28 3.35
CA ARG A 142 12.08 8.23 3.96
C ARG A 142 12.07 7.28 5.15
N LEU A 143 12.97 6.30 5.11
CA LEU A 143 13.24 5.36 6.18
C LEU A 143 14.65 5.63 6.71
N GLU A 144 14.78 5.72 8.03
CA GLU A 144 16.07 5.88 8.70
C GLU A 144 16.21 4.84 9.81
N ASN A 145 17.32 4.11 9.79
CA ASN A 145 17.70 3.16 10.83
C ASN A 145 18.51 3.90 11.90
N HIS A 146 18.04 3.93 13.15
CA HIS A 146 18.71 4.63 14.26
C HIS A 146 19.68 3.74 15.06
N SER A 147 19.98 2.55 14.55
CA SER A 147 20.80 1.57 15.25
C SER A 147 22.16 1.34 14.61
N PRO A 148 23.13 0.79 15.37
CA PRO A 148 24.40 0.33 14.82
C PRO A 148 24.31 -1.05 14.14
N TYR A 149 23.11 -1.59 13.92
CA TYR A 149 22.89 -2.91 13.33
C TYR A 149 22.06 -2.81 12.05
N SER A 150 22.26 -3.72 11.10
CA SER A 150 21.37 -3.81 9.94
C SER A 150 19.97 -4.22 10.36
N MET A 151 18.95 -3.67 9.70
CA MET A 151 17.55 -3.99 9.96
C MET A 151 16.92 -4.61 8.70
N LEU A 152 16.29 -5.75 8.87
CA LEU A 152 15.41 -6.32 7.86
C LEU A 152 14.07 -5.61 7.89
N PHE A 153 13.51 -5.40 6.71
CA PHE A 153 12.17 -4.87 6.59
C PHE A 153 11.50 -5.39 5.33
N LEU A 154 10.19 -5.21 5.29
CA LEU A 154 9.39 -5.18 4.08
C LEU A 154 8.59 -3.89 4.08
N TYR A 155 8.49 -3.31 2.90
CA TYR A 155 7.51 -2.28 2.61
C TYR A 155 6.61 -2.75 1.49
N ALA A 156 5.32 -2.51 1.62
CA ALA A 156 4.39 -2.57 0.50
C ALA A 156 3.34 -1.47 0.65
N ALA A 157 3.02 -0.83 -0.47
CA ALA A 157 1.86 0.05 -0.56
C ALA A 157 0.59 -0.81 -0.59
N HIS A 158 -0.47 -0.40 0.12
CA HIS A 158 -1.75 -1.11 0.14
C HIS A 158 -2.94 -0.19 -0.20
N PRO A 159 -3.00 0.40 -1.42
CA PRO A 159 -4.11 1.23 -1.85
C PRO A 159 -5.30 0.39 -2.30
N LEU A 160 -6.35 0.31 -1.49
CA LEU A 160 -7.59 -0.36 -1.88
C LEU A 160 -8.38 0.57 -2.79
N PHE A 161 -8.32 0.36 -4.12
CA PHE A 161 -9.08 1.14 -5.08
C PHE A 161 -10.52 0.62 -5.24
N ASN A 162 -11.46 1.55 -5.40
CA ASN A 162 -12.77 1.25 -5.95
C ASN A 162 -12.61 0.80 -7.41
N VAL A 163 -13.34 -0.24 -7.77
CA VAL A 163 -13.34 -0.84 -9.12
C VAL A 163 -14.73 -1.29 -9.51
N GLU A 164 -14.94 -1.49 -10.80
CA GLU A 164 -16.12 -2.08 -11.40
C GLU A 164 -15.72 -3.29 -12.26
N PRO A 165 -16.63 -4.25 -12.51
CA PRO A 165 -16.39 -5.33 -13.46
C PRO A 165 -15.97 -4.77 -14.83
N GLY A 166 -14.87 -5.31 -15.38
CA GLY A 166 -14.27 -4.85 -16.63
C GLY A 166 -13.15 -3.82 -16.50
N ASP A 167 -12.94 -3.23 -15.31
CA ASP A 167 -11.74 -2.44 -15.04
C ASP A 167 -10.48 -3.31 -15.20
N ARG A 168 -9.41 -2.72 -15.71
CA ARG A 168 -8.24 -3.48 -16.18
C ARG A 168 -6.94 -3.00 -15.54
N ILE A 169 -6.16 -3.94 -15.02
CA ILE A 169 -4.78 -3.77 -14.60
C ILE A 169 -3.89 -3.76 -15.85
N GLU A 170 -2.98 -2.80 -15.90
CA GLU A 170 -1.87 -2.77 -16.86
C GLU A 170 -0.54 -2.81 -16.11
N VAL A 171 0.36 -3.65 -16.61
CA VAL A 171 1.71 -3.82 -16.08
C VAL A 171 2.73 -3.84 -17.22
N PRO A 172 4.01 -3.54 -16.94
CA PRO A 172 5.11 -3.72 -17.88
C PRO A 172 5.12 -5.11 -18.51
N ALA A 173 5.56 -5.17 -19.78
CA ALA A 173 5.52 -6.41 -20.55
C ALA A 173 6.42 -7.54 -19.99
N ASN A 174 7.40 -7.19 -19.16
CA ASN A 174 8.28 -8.17 -18.51
C ASN A 174 7.65 -8.86 -17.28
N LEU A 175 6.45 -8.41 -16.86
CA LEU A 175 5.70 -9.03 -15.77
C LEU A 175 4.70 -10.03 -16.37
N ASP A 176 5.21 -11.20 -16.75
CA ASP A 176 4.48 -12.25 -17.49
C ASP A 176 4.22 -13.53 -16.69
N GLU A 177 4.70 -13.61 -15.45
CA GLU A 177 4.48 -14.72 -14.52
C GLU A 177 4.26 -14.18 -13.10
N PHE A 178 3.36 -14.82 -12.35
CA PHE A 178 3.13 -14.52 -10.94
C PHE A 178 3.08 -15.77 -10.07
N ARG A 179 3.28 -15.55 -8.78
CA ARG A 179 3.20 -16.54 -7.71
C ARG A 179 1.99 -16.26 -6.84
N ASN A 180 1.16 -17.28 -6.61
CA ASN A 180 0.03 -17.18 -5.68
C ASN A 180 0.52 -16.93 -4.24
N ALA A 181 -0.02 -15.91 -3.58
CA ALA A 181 0.32 -15.53 -2.22
C ALA A 181 -0.75 -15.93 -1.20
N VAL A 182 -1.99 -16.20 -1.63
CA VAL A 182 -3.08 -16.63 -0.74
C VAL A 182 -3.95 -17.69 -1.44
N PRO A 183 -4.11 -18.89 -0.86
CA PRO A 183 -5.05 -19.89 -1.38
C PRO A 183 -6.48 -19.35 -1.52
N SER A 184 -7.06 -19.49 -2.71
CA SER A 184 -8.46 -19.18 -3.01
C SER A 184 -9.06 -20.20 -3.97
N ILE A 185 -10.35 -20.09 -4.29
CA ILE A 185 -10.99 -21.00 -5.26
C ILE A 185 -10.30 -20.93 -6.63
N ALA A 186 -9.94 -19.72 -7.07
CA ALA A 186 -9.27 -19.52 -8.36
C ALA A 186 -7.78 -19.91 -8.33
N LEU A 187 -7.12 -19.73 -7.19
CA LEU A 187 -5.71 -20.07 -6.98
C LEU A 187 -5.55 -20.96 -5.74
N PRO A 188 -5.80 -22.28 -5.83
CA PRO A 188 -5.96 -23.14 -4.65
C PRO A 188 -4.66 -23.46 -3.91
N GLU A 189 -3.51 -23.35 -4.59
CA GLU A 189 -2.22 -23.74 -4.03
C GLU A 189 -1.34 -22.52 -3.78
N TYR A 190 -0.99 -22.27 -2.52
CA TYR A 190 -0.01 -21.24 -2.14
C TYR A 190 1.33 -21.49 -2.82
N GLY A 191 1.95 -20.44 -3.36
CA GLY A 191 3.27 -20.51 -3.97
C GLY A 191 3.30 -21.09 -5.39
N SER A 192 2.16 -21.53 -5.93
CA SER A 192 2.03 -21.99 -7.32
C SER A 192 2.33 -20.86 -8.32
N LEU A 193 2.95 -21.21 -9.45
CA LEU A 193 3.33 -20.29 -10.53
C LEU A 193 2.31 -20.33 -11.65
N HIS A 194 1.99 -19.16 -12.19
CA HIS A 194 0.98 -18.97 -13.24
C HIS A 194 1.46 -17.94 -14.26
N SER A 195 1.12 -18.14 -15.52
CA SER A 195 1.33 -17.14 -16.57
C SER A 195 0.33 -15.99 -16.41
N TRP A 196 0.82 -14.76 -16.54
CA TRP A 196 -0.01 -13.57 -16.57
C TRP A 196 -0.85 -13.55 -17.85
N SER A 197 -2.14 -13.23 -17.71
CA SER A 197 -3.07 -13.15 -18.82
C SER A 197 -4.25 -12.25 -18.48
N ASP A 198 -5.11 -12.01 -19.46
CA ASP A 198 -6.31 -11.18 -19.32
C ASP A 198 -7.26 -11.66 -18.19
N GLU A 199 -7.25 -12.95 -17.84
CA GLU A 199 -8.04 -13.50 -16.72
C GLU A 199 -7.68 -12.86 -15.37
N PHE A 200 -6.41 -12.50 -15.19
CA PHE A 200 -5.91 -11.90 -13.95
C PHE A 200 -5.78 -10.38 -14.04
N ALA A 201 -5.80 -9.84 -15.26
CA ALA A 201 -5.71 -8.42 -15.52
C ALA A 201 -7.07 -7.70 -15.46
N VAL A 202 -8.20 -8.40 -15.58
CA VAL A 202 -9.53 -7.78 -15.63
C VAL A 202 -10.31 -8.08 -14.36
N MET A 203 -10.92 -7.06 -13.77
CA MET A 203 -11.82 -7.21 -12.63
C MET A 203 -13.07 -8.00 -13.06
N PRO A 204 -13.35 -9.17 -12.46
CA PRO A 204 -14.52 -9.96 -12.82
C PRO A 204 -15.80 -9.38 -12.18
N ASP A 205 -16.93 -10.01 -12.50
CA ASP A 205 -18.17 -9.78 -11.76
C ASP A 205 -18.01 -10.18 -10.28
N GLN A 206 -18.83 -9.57 -9.42
CA GLN A 206 -18.82 -9.85 -7.99
C GLN A 206 -19.10 -11.34 -7.70
N SER A 207 -18.25 -11.93 -6.87
CA SER A 207 -18.29 -13.32 -6.44
C SER A 207 -18.21 -13.40 -4.90
N PRO A 208 -19.17 -14.07 -4.23
CA PRO A 208 -19.22 -14.13 -2.77
C PRO A 208 -18.06 -14.90 -2.13
N ASP A 209 -17.28 -15.63 -2.94
CA ASP A 209 -16.12 -16.41 -2.50
C ASP A 209 -14.84 -16.01 -3.29
N GLY A 210 -14.93 -14.97 -4.12
CA GLY A 210 -13.86 -14.57 -5.04
C GLY A 210 -12.89 -13.59 -4.40
N TYR A 211 -11.62 -13.98 -4.34
CA TYR A 211 -10.49 -13.09 -4.10
C TYR A 211 -9.20 -13.77 -4.59
N LYS A 212 -8.18 -12.97 -4.87
CA LYS A 212 -6.85 -13.44 -5.28
C LYS A 212 -5.80 -12.49 -4.68
N LYS A 213 -4.70 -13.06 -4.19
CA LYS A 213 -3.49 -12.31 -3.88
C LYS A 213 -2.30 -12.99 -4.53
N TYR A 214 -1.47 -12.23 -5.23
CA TYR A 214 -0.27 -12.77 -5.87
C TYR A 214 0.80 -11.71 -6.06
N TYR A 215 2.03 -12.16 -6.23
CA TYR A 215 3.18 -11.31 -6.58
C TYR A 215 3.72 -11.71 -7.94
N PHE A 216 4.04 -10.74 -8.80
CA PHE A 216 4.84 -11.04 -9.99
C PHE A 216 6.21 -11.59 -9.58
N THR A 217 6.70 -12.59 -10.32
CA THR A 217 7.98 -13.24 -10.00
C THR A 217 9.19 -12.45 -10.51
N GLY A 218 9.00 -11.69 -11.60
CA GLY A 218 9.99 -10.78 -12.14
C GLY A 218 10.02 -9.43 -11.42
N GLU A 219 11.19 -8.79 -11.41
CA GLU A 219 11.32 -7.41 -10.94
C GLU A 219 10.65 -6.44 -11.93
N ASN A 220 9.82 -5.52 -11.42
CA ASN A 220 9.28 -4.38 -12.13
C ASN A 220 10.35 -3.29 -12.33
N THR A 221 11.29 -3.54 -13.23
CA THR A 221 12.39 -2.62 -13.52
C THR A 221 11.94 -1.30 -14.15
N GLU A 222 10.76 -1.28 -14.79
CA GLU A 222 10.17 -0.05 -15.35
C GLU A 222 9.52 0.83 -14.27
N GLY A 223 9.21 0.28 -13.09
CA GLY A 223 8.73 1.03 -11.94
C GLY A 223 7.35 1.64 -12.12
N TRP A 224 6.46 1.04 -12.90
CA TRP A 224 5.08 1.50 -13.01
C TRP A 224 4.06 0.35 -13.06
N CYS A 225 2.82 0.65 -12.71
CA CYS A 225 1.63 -0.16 -12.97
C CYS A 225 0.42 0.78 -13.09
N ALA A 226 -0.67 0.33 -13.69
CA ALA A 226 -1.85 1.16 -13.85
C ALA A 226 -3.15 0.38 -13.68
N LEU A 227 -4.20 1.09 -13.29
CA LEU A 227 -5.58 0.61 -13.25
C LEU A 227 -6.43 1.50 -14.15
N HIS A 228 -7.02 0.88 -15.18
CA HIS A 228 -7.94 1.51 -16.11
C HIS A 228 -9.37 1.40 -15.60
N ARG A 229 -9.95 2.54 -15.23
CA ARG A 229 -11.34 2.69 -14.80
C ARG A 229 -12.21 2.99 -16.02
N ALA A 230 -12.74 1.96 -16.66
CA ALA A 230 -13.37 2.08 -17.99
C ALA A 230 -14.61 2.99 -17.96
N ALA A 231 -15.44 2.87 -16.94
CA ALA A 231 -16.64 3.70 -16.79
C ALA A 231 -16.34 5.18 -16.52
N LEU A 232 -15.18 5.48 -15.91
CA LEU A 232 -14.70 6.83 -15.65
C LEU A 232 -13.87 7.41 -16.81
N GLY A 233 -13.47 6.57 -17.78
CA GLY A 233 -12.51 6.95 -18.80
C GLY A 233 -11.18 7.44 -18.21
N LEU A 234 -10.75 6.83 -17.10
CA LEU A 234 -9.64 7.30 -16.26
C LEU A 234 -8.57 6.21 -16.12
N GLU A 235 -7.30 6.55 -16.32
CA GLU A 235 -6.18 5.71 -15.91
C GLU A 235 -5.62 6.21 -14.57
N ILE A 236 -5.52 5.32 -13.59
CA ILE A 236 -4.80 5.54 -12.33
C ILE A 236 -3.44 4.88 -12.47
N ARG A 237 -2.39 5.67 -12.70
CA ARG A 237 -1.02 5.17 -12.86
C ARG A 237 -0.22 5.36 -11.58
N MET A 238 0.36 4.28 -11.07
CA MET A 238 1.34 4.31 -10.00
C MET A 238 2.75 4.21 -10.58
N SER A 239 3.65 5.10 -10.17
CA SER A 239 5.07 5.07 -10.55
C SER A 239 5.95 5.12 -9.31
N VAL A 240 6.99 4.30 -9.25
CA VAL A 240 7.84 4.11 -8.07
C VAL A 240 9.32 4.18 -8.38
N SER A 241 10.13 4.37 -7.34
CA SER A 241 11.58 4.13 -7.45
C SER A 241 11.85 2.63 -7.51
N ALA A 242 11.89 2.07 -8.72
CA ALA A 242 12.03 0.63 -8.98
C ALA A 242 13.22 -0.04 -8.26
N LYS A 243 14.28 0.72 -7.98
CA LYS A 243 15.42 0.21 -7.21
C LYS A 243 15.04 -0.16 -5.76
N GLN A 244 14.16 0.62 -5.14
CA GLN A 244 13.71 0.39 -3.76
C GLN A 244 12.46 -0.49 -3.71
N LEU A 245 11.57 -0.36 -4.70
CA LEU A 245 10.33 -1.13 -4.81
C LEU A 245 10.32 -1.94 -6.13
N PRO A 246 11.16 -2.98 -6.24
CA PRO A 246 11.29 -3.74 -7.48
C PRO A 246 10.17 -4.76 -7.68
N PHE A 247 9.28 -4.99 -6.72
CA PHE A 247 8.23 -6.01 -6.85
C PHE A 247 6.85 -5.37 -6.90
N LEU A 248 5.90 -6.11 -7.49
CA LEU A 248 4.50 -5.72 -7.57
C LEU A 248 3.62 -6.88 -7.11
N GLY A 249 2.86 -6.64 -6.04
CA GLY A 249 1.75 -7.47 -5.61
C GLY A 249 0.43 -6.98 -6.20
N ILE A 250 -0.52 -7.89 -6.31
CA ILE A 250 -1.91 -7.57 -6.62
C ILE A 250 -2.79 -8.23 -5.57
N TRP A 251 -3.66 -7.43 -4.97
CA TRP A 251 -4.81 -7.88 -4.20
C TRP A 251 -6.07 -7.59 -5.03
N MET A 252 -6.86 -8.61 -5.30
CA MET A 252 -8.14 -8.49 -6.03
C MET A 252 -9.22 -9.13 -5.18
N ASN A 253 -10.10 -8.31 -4.61
CA ASN A 253 -11.22 -8.77 -3.82
C ASN A 253 -12.52 -8.63 -4.60
N GLU A 254 -13.11 -9.76 -4.95
CA GLU A 254 -14.29 -9.83 -5.82
C GLU A 254 -15.57 -9.93 -4.98
N GLY A 255 -15.50 -9.75 -3.66
CA GLY A 255 -16.61 -9.97 -2.72
C GLY A 255 -16.36 -11.12 -1.74
N GLY A 256 -15.28 -11.89 -1.93
CA GLY A 256 -14.99 -13.07 -1.11
C GLY A 256 -14.37 -12.77 0.25
N TRP A 257 -13.67 -11.65 0.39
CA TRP A 257 -13.07 -11.26 1.66
C TRP A 257 -13.83 -10.07 2.27
N ASP A 258 -14.46 -10.30 3.42
CA ASP A 258 -15.28 -9.32 4.15
C ASP A 258 -16.36 -8.61 3.30
N LYS A 259 -16.81 -9.27 2.21
CA LYS A 259 -17.80 -8.76 1.25
C LYS A 259 -17.38 -7.46 0.54
N GLN A 260 -16.09 -7.11 0.56
CA GLN A 260 -15.62 -5.91 -0.12
C GLN A 260 -15.40 -6.19 -1.62
N PHE A 261 -15.50 -5.15 -2.42
CA PHE A 261 -15.20 -5.19 -3.85
C PHE A 261 -14.18 -4.10 -4.17
N ASN A 262 -12.91 -4.48 -4.21
CA ASN A 262 -11.77 -3.57 -4.35
C ASN A 262 -10.56 -4.27 -4.96
N LEU A 263 -9.59 -3.47 -5.37
CA LEU A 263 -8.34 -3.94 -5.96
C LEU A 263 -7.19 -3.08 -5.46
N ALA A 264 -6.06 -3.69 -5.09
CA ALA A 264 -4.83 -2.99 -4.80
C ALA A 264 -3.71 -3.37 -5.77
N LEU A 265 -3.02 -2.34 -6.25
CA LEU A 265 -1.71 -2.47 -6.87
C LEU A 265 -0.68 -2.19 -5.77
N GLU A 266 0.15 -3.18 -5.44
CA GLU A 266 1.03 -3.14 -4.27
C GLU A 266 2.51 -3.12 -4.68
N PRO A 267 3.07 -1.98 -5.11
CA PRO A 267 4.52 -1.83 -5.19
C PRO A 267 5.18 -2.18 -3.86
N ALA A 268 6.15 -3.09 -3.90
CA ALA A 268 6.71 -3.74 -2.73
C ALA A 268 8.23 -3.91 -2.82
N SER A 269 8.88 -3.98 -1.66
CA SER A 269 10.32 -4.19 -1.54
C SER A 269 10.73 -5.66 -1.64
N ALA A 270 9.78 -6.59 -1.45
CA ALA A 270 9.95 -8.03 -1.72
C ALA A 270 8.62 -8.65 -2.22
N PRO A 271 8.66 -9.80 -2.91
CA PRO A 271 7.47 -10.49 -3.41
C PRO A 271 6.94 -11.52 -2.38
N MET A 272 6.92 -11.15 -1.10
CA MET A 272 6.56 -12.02 0.03
C MET A 272 5.92 -11.21 1.16
N ASP A 273 5.08 -11.87 1.97
CA ASP A 273 4.34 -11.19 3.03
C ASP A 273 5.06 -11.12 4.39
N ASP A 274 6.14 -11.88 4.60
CA ASP A 274 6.84 -11.87 5.90
C ASP A 274 8.36 -11.93 5.76
N LEU A 275 9.07 -11.41 6.77
CA LEU A 275 10.54 -11.34 6.77
C LEU A 275 11.19 -12.73 6.63
N PRO A 276 10.76 -13.78 7.37
CA PRO A 276 11.33 -15.12 7.21
C PRO A 276 11.16 -15.69 5.79
N ALA A 277 9.99 -15.51 5.16
CA ALA A 277 9.74 -15.94 3.79
C ALA A 277 10.60 -15.16 2.80
N ALA A 278 10.60 -13.83 2.87
CA ALA A 278 11.42 -12.98 2.01
C ALA A 278 12.89 -13.42 2.03
N ARG A 279 13.46 -13.67 3.22
CA ARG A 279 14.80 -14.21 3.37
C ARG A 279 14.99 -15.60 2.76
N LYS A 280 14.06 -16.52 3.02
CA LYS A 280 14.14 -17.89 2.50
C LYS A 280 14.22 -17.91 0.97
N PHE A 281 13.60 -16.92 0.32
CA PHE A 281 13.62 -16.74 -1.13
C PHE A 281 14.70 -15.78 -1.64
N GLY A 282 15.55 -15.24 -0.76
CA GLY A 282 16.65 -14.33 -1.13
C GLY A 282 16.18 -12.96 -1.61
N ALA A 283 15.00 -12.52 -1.17
CA ALA A 283 14.37 -11.26 -1.53
C ALA A 283 14.23 -10.31 -0.33
N GLU A 284 14.99 -10.52 0.74
CA GLU A 284 14.94 -9.66 1.93
C GLU A 284 15.38 -8.22 1.63
N SER A 285 14.63 -7.24 2.14
CA SER A 285 15.08 -5.85 2.15
C SER A 285 15.87 -5.58 3.42
N VAL A 286 17.02 -4.93 3.28
CA VAL A 286 17.95 -4.63 4.39
C VAL A 286 18.32 -3.17 4.34
N ILE A 287 18.23 -2.49 5.48
CA ILE A 287 18.79 -1.14 5.68
C ILE A 287 20.00 -1.24 6.61
N ALA A 288 21.12 -0.64 6.21
CA ALA A 288 22.38 -0.68 6.93
C ALA A 288 22.35 0.16 8.22
N PRO A 289 23.34 -0.02 9.13
CA PRO A 289 23.45 0.79 10.34
C PRO A 289 23.48 2.29 10.05
N ASN A 290 22.64 3.07 10.75
CA ASN A 290 22.56 4.53 10.59
C ASN A 290 22.27 5.01 9.15
N GLU A 291 21.78 4.12 8.29
CA GLU A 291 21.46 4.46 6.90
C GLU A 291 20.11 5.16 6.81
N VAL A 292 20.02 6.03 5.79
CA VAL A 292 18.79 6.65 5.34
C VAL A 292 18.55 6.20 3.90
N ILE A 293 17.36 5.66 3.64
CA ILE A 293 16.90 5.36 2.29
C ILE A 293 15.65 6.19 1.98
N GLU A 294 15.54 6.60 0.73
CA GLU A 294 14.40 7.35 0.21
C GLU A 294 13.89 6.71 -1.07
N TRP A 295 12.57 6.78 -1.27
CA TRP A 295 11.93 6.38 -2.52
C TRP A 295 10.69 7.22 -2.78
N ASN A 296 10.33 7.29 -4.06
CA ASN A 296 9.09 7.93 -4.51
C ASN A 296 8.02 6.89 -4.82
N LEU A 297 6.77 7.28 -4.57
CA LEU A 297 5.56 6.67 -5.12
C LEU A 297 4.64 7.80 -5.55
N ASP A 298 4.39 7.88 -6.85
CA ASP A 298 3.52 8.86 -7.47
C ASP A 298 2.24 8.17 -7.95
N ILE A 299 1.07 8.76 -7.64
CA ILE A 299 -0.22 8.36 -8.21
C ILE A 299 -0.66 9.45 -9.18
N GLN A 300 -0.68 9.14 -10.47
CA GLN A 300 -1.09 10.02 -11.55
C GLN A 300 -2.48 9.63 -12.06
N LEU A 301 -3.32 10.64 -12.31
CA LEU A 301 -4.65 10.49 -12.90
C LEU A 301 -4.62 11.01 -14.35
N ASN A 302 -4.82 10.13 -15.33
CA ASN A 302 -4.74 10.43 -16.77
C ASN A 302 -6.08 10.28 -17.48
#